data_AF-H5SGL4-F1
#
_entry.id   AF-H5SGL4-F1
#
_cell.length_a   1.000
_cell.length_b   1.000
_cell.length_c   1.000
_cell.angle_alpha   90.00
_cell.angle_beta   90.00
_cell.angle_gamma   90.00
#
_symmetry.space_group_name_H-M   'P 1'
#
loop_
_entity.id
_entity.type
_entity.pdbx_description
1 polymer ?
#
loop_
_entity_poly.entity_id
_entity_poly.type
_entity_poly.pdbx_seq_one_letter_code
_entity_poly.pdbx_strand_id
1 'polypeptide(L)'
;MLLDVAHNPAGIAALHRTLLEHGYGSTRWNVVFGAMADKDVATMLRFLHPLTRRLFACAPQTERALAVELLTEHARQEGFAHIVQASSVAEAVRQAWQLGEALLIVGSFYLLGEALPVVEELCRGSGQ
;
A
#
# COMPACT_ATOMS: atom_id res chain seq x y z
N MET A 1 -9.15 7.46 4.35
CA MET A 1 -7.87 7.14 3.68
C MET A 1 -6.73 7.53 4.61
N LEU A 2 -5.63 6.79 4.62
CA LEU A 2 -4.41 7.05 5.39
C LEU A 2 -3.18 6.93 4.47
N LEU A 3 -2.21 7.82 4.64
CA LEU A 3 -0.92 7.80 3.94
C LEU A 3 0.19 7.69 4.99
N ASP A 4 1.15 6.80 4.78
CA ASP A 4 2.29 6.61 5.69
C ASP A 4 3.59 6.35 4.92
N VAL A 5 4.71 6.91 5.38
CA VAL A 5 6.04 6.79 4.74
C VAL A 5 6.85 5.57 5.21
N ALA A 6 6.27 4.71 6.06
CA ALA A 6 6.91 3.49 6.51
C ALA A 6 7.35 2.63 5.33
N HIS A 7 8.63 2.27 5.34
CA HIS A 7 9.33 1.61 4.22
C HIS A 7 10.33 0.56 4.70
N ASN A 8 10.16 0.11 5.95
CA ASN A 8 10.94 -0.95 6.57
C ASN A 8 10.07 -1.72 7.58
N PRO A 9 10.49 -2.92 8.02
CA PRO A 9 9.70 -3.74 8.95
C PRO A 9 9.30 -3.02 10.24
N ALA A 10 10.22 -2.27 10.87
CA ALA A 10 9.94 -1.59 12.14
C ALA A 10 8.87 -0.50 11.99
N GLY A 11 8.92 0.27 10.90
CA GLY A 11 7.94 1.30 10.58
C GLY A 11 6.57 0.71 10.29
N ILE A 12 6.51 -0.38 9.50
CA ILE A 12 5.23 -1.05 9.21
C ILE A 12 4.64 -1.69 10.48
N ALA A 13 5.48 -2.27 11.35
CA ALA A 13 5.04 -2.80 12.64
C ALA A 13 4.48 -1.69 13.55
N ALA A 14 5.12 -0.52 13.57
CA ALA A 14 4.63 0.65 14.29
C ALA A 14 3.29 1.14 13.74
N LEU A 15 3.15 1.25 12.41
CA LEU A 15 1.89 1.58 11.75
C LEU A 15 0.78 0.58 12.11
N HIS A 16 1.06 -0.72 12.02
CA HIS A 16 0.12 -1.78 12.39
C HIS A 16 -0.36 -1.59 13.83
N ARG A 17 0.56 -1.41 14.79
CA ARG A 17 0.22 -1.16 16.20
C ARG A 17 -0.63 0.11 16.36
N THR A 18 -0.25 1.22 15.73
CA THR A 18 -0.99 2.49 15.81
C THR A 18 -2.43 2.31 15.32
N LEU A 19 -2.63 1.59 14.21
CA LEU A 19 -3.98 1.29 13.69
C LEU A 19 -4.81 0.48 14.69
N LEU A 20 -4.22 -0.53 15.35
CA LEU A 20 -4.90 -1.30 16.39
C LEU A 20 -5.31 -0.40 17.57
N GLU A 21 -4.37 0.40 18.08
CA GLU A 21 -4.56 1.26 19.25
C GLU A 21 -5.65 2.33 19.04
N HIS A 22 -5.82 2.80 17.80
CA HIS A 22 -6.80 3.84 17.45
C HIS A 22 -8.13 3.28 16.94
N GLY A 23 -8.43 1.99 17.19
CA GLY A 23 -9.72 1.38 16.89
C GLY A 23 -9.89 0.92 15.43
N TYR A 24 -8.84 0.92 14.62
CA TYR A 24 -8.86 0.45 13.23
C TYR A 24 -8.48 -1.03 13.08
N GLY A 25 -8.37 -1.80 14.16
CA GLY A 25 -7.96 -3.21 14.10
C GLY A 25 -8.96 -4.16 13.43
N SER A 26 -10.25 -3.81 13.43
CA SER A 26 -11.27 -4.51 12.65
C SER A 26 -11.42 -3.98 11.23
N THR A 27 -10.81 -2.83 10.91
CA THR A 27 -10.85 -2.26 9.55
C THR A 27 -10.05 -3.15 8.62
N ARG A 28 -10.65 -3.48 7.48
CA ARG A 28 -9.98 -4.21 6.40
C ARG A 28 -9.71 -3.24 5.27
N TRP A 29 -8.45 -2.88 5.12
CA TRP A 29 -7.98 -1.80 4.24
C TRP A 29 -7.74 -2.32 2.82
N ASN A 30 -8.06 -1.49 1.83
CA ASN A 30 -7.44 -1.56 0.52
C ASN A 30 -6.05 -0.93 0.65
N VAL A 31 -5.01 -1.72 0.48
CA VAL A 31 -3.62 -1.29 0.70
C VAL A 31 -2.93 -1.11 -0.64
N VAL A 32 -2.53 0.12 -0.97
CA VAL A 32 -1.59 0.39 -2.06
C VAL A 32 -0.19 0.29 -1.49
N PHE A 33 0.59 -0.64 -2.04
CA PHE A 33 1.93 -0.96 -1.54
C PHE A 33 2.95 -1.05 -2.67
N GLY A 34 4.06 -0.34 -2.47
CA GLY A 34 5.26 -0.40 -3.30
C GLY A 34 6.48 -0.14 -2.43
N ALA A 35 7.54 -0.92 -2.61
CA ALA A 35 8.74 -0.89 -1.78
C ALA A 35 10.01 -0.97 -2.63
N MET A 36 11.15 -0.66 -2.03
CA MET A 36 12.46 -0.82 -2.69
C MET A 36 12.94 -2.27 -2.56
N ALA A 37 13.70 -2.75 -3.55
CA ALA A 37 14.24 -4.11 -3.59
C ALA A 37 15.25 -4.40 -2.46
N ASP A 38 15.85 -3.36 -1.87
CA ASP A 38 16.78 -3.49 -0.73
C ASP A 38 16.08 -3.73 0.62
N LYS A 39 14.74 -3.76 0.67
CA LYS A 39 13.97 -3.91 1.90
C LYS A 39 13.56 -5.35 2.18
N ASP A 40 13.36 -5.66 3.45
CA ASP A 40 12.72 -6.89 3.89
C ASP A 40 11.20 -6.79 3.66
N VAL A 41 10.82 -6.96 2.40
CA VAL A 41 9.45 -6.85 1.92
C VAL A 41 8.56 -7.96 2.47
N ALA A 42 9.09 -9.17 2.66
CA ALA A 42 8.35 -10.29 3.25
C ALA A 42 7.88 -9.95 4.68
N THR A 43 8.77 -9.47 5.55
CA THR A 43 8.38 -9.07 6.92
C THR A 43 7.41 -7.89 6.92
N MET A 44 7.58 -6.92 6.02
CA MET A 44 6.63 -5.81 5.87
C MET A 44 5.24 -6.30 5.48
N LEU A 45 5.14 -7.19 4.48
CA LEU A 45 3.88 -7.78 4.03
C LEU A 45 3.23 -8.62 5.13
N ARG A 46 4.00 -9.35 5.93
CA ARG A 46 3.50 -10.12 7.08
C ARG A 46 2.77 -9.25 8.11
N PHE A 47 3.23 -8.03 8.34
CA PHE A 47 2.55 -7.07 9.22
C PHE A 47 1.32 -6.43 8.57
N LEU A 48 1.34 -6.23 7.24
CA LEU A 48 0.21 -5.67 6.50
C LEU A 48 -0.93 -6.68 6.27
N HIS A 49 -0.60 -7.96 6.11
CA HIS A 49 -1.55 -9.04 5.82
C HIS A 49 -2.81 -9.01 6.68
N PRO A 50 -2.75 -9.00 8.03
CA PRO A 50 -3.95 -9.06 8.87
C PRO A 50 -4.86 -7.83 8.74
N LEU A 51 -4.33 -6.70 8.25
CA LEU A 51 -5.09 -5.47 8.02
C LEU A 51 -5.69 -5.40 6.62
N THR A 52 -5.21 -6.23 5.68
CA THR A 52 -5.47 -6.03 4.25
C THR A 52 -6.69 -6.80 3.76
N ARG A 53 -7.65 -6.09 3.18
CA ARG A 53 -8.74 -6.67 2.38
C ARG A 53 -8.27 -7.04 0.98
N ARG A 54 -7.55 -6.10 0.34
CA ARG A 54 -7.01 -6.22 -1.01
C ARG A 54 -5.72 -5.43 -1.10
N LEU A 55 -4.71 -6.07 -1.67
CA LEU A 55 -3.40 -5.46 -1.93
C LEU A 55 -3.36 -4.96 -3.37
N PHE A 56 -3.05 -3.69 -3.56
CA PHE A 56 -2.74 -3.08 -4.84
C PHE A 56 -1.21 -2.93 -4.90
N ALA A 57 -0.57 -3.91 -5.52
CA ALA A 57 0.87 -3.95 -5.70
C ALA A 57 1.28 -3.07 -6.89
N CYS A 58 2.25 -2.20 -6.69
CA CYS A 58 2.83 -1.37 -7.74
C CYS A 58 4.32 -1.11 -7.47
N ALA A 59 5.04 -0.68 -8.51
CA ALA A 59 6.43 -0.26 -8.42
C ALA A 59 6.52 1.27 -8.61
N PRO A 60 7.11 2.01 -7.65
CA PRO A 60 7.47 3.42 -7.87
C PRO A 60 8.47 3.56 -9.01
N GLN A 61 8.49 4.71 -9.69
CA GLN A 61 9.36 5.00 -10.84
C GLN A 61 10.81 5.27 -10.40
N THR A 62 11.51 4.21 -10.01
CA THR A 62 12.93 4.24 -9.65
C THR A 62 13.57 2.88 -9.88
N GLU A 63 14.85 2.85 -10.27
CA GLU A 63 15.63 1.62 -10.48
C GLU A 63 15.73 0.76 -9.21
N ARG A 64 15.52 1.36 -8.04
CA ARG A 64 15.56 0.67 -6.76
C ARG A 64 14.25 -0.01 -6.40
N ALA A 65 13.18 0.20 -7.17
CA ALA A 65 11.88 -0.38 -6.86
C ALA A 65 11.92 -1.91 -7.00
N LEU A 66 11.23 -2.59 -6.08
CA LEU A 66 10.97 -4.01 -6.27
C LEU A 66 9.98 -4.18 -7.42
N ALA A 67 10.29 -5.07 -8.36
CA ALA A 67 9.39 -5.42 -9.46
C ALA A 67 8.03 -5.90 -8.93
N VAL A 68 6.95 -5.49 -9.59
CA VAL A 68 5.58 -5.77 -9.13
C VAL A 68 5.29 -7.27 -9.09
N GLU A 69 5.91 -8.04 -9.98
CA GLU A 69 5.84 -9.50 -10.05
C GLU A 69 6.42 -10.13 -8.79
N LEU A 70 7.64 -9.75 -8.40
CA LEU A 70 8.31 -10.24 -7.19
C LEU A 70 7.56 -9.82 -5.92
N LEU A 71 7.08 -8.57 -5.86
CA LEU A 71 6.24 -8.10 -4.75
C LEU A 71 4.99 -8.96 -4.61
N THR A 72 4.34 -9.29 -5.73
CA THR A 72 3.15 -10.14 -5.76
C THR A 72 3.46 -11.56 -5.32
N GLU A 73 4.61 -12.12 -5.71
CA GLU A 73 5.05 -13.43 -5.25
C GLU A 73 5.23 -13.46 -3.73
N HIS A 74 5.92 -12.47 -3.16
CA HIS A 74 6.02 -12.34 -1.71
C HIS A 74 4.66 -12.21 -1.03
N ALA A 75 3.75 -11.41 -1.59
CA ALA A 75 2.39 -11.26 -1.06
C ALA A 75 1.61 -12.58 -1.09
N ARG A 76 1.75 -13.38 -2.16
CA ARG A 76 1.13 -14.72 -2.23
C ARG A 76 1.71 -15.66 -1.16
N GLN A 77 3.02 -15.63 -0.94
CA GLN A 77 3.69 -16.44 0.08
C GLN A 77 3.22 -16.09 1.50
N GLU A 78 2.98 -14.80 1.77
CA GLU A 78 2.42 -14.33 3.04
C GLU A 78 0.88 -14.55 3.15
N GLY A 79 0.25 -15.17 2.15
CA GLY A 79 -1.15 -15.58 2.22
C GLY A 79 -2.18 -14.51 1.85
N PHE A 80 -1.79 -13.47 1.11
CA PHE A 80 -2.75 -12.49 0.60
C PHE A 80 -3.68 -13.15 -0.43
N ALA A 81 -5.00 -13.11 -0.17
CA ALA A 81 -6.00 -13.74 -1.04
C ALA A 81 -6.40 -12.87 -2.26
N HIS A 82 -6.32 -11.54 -2.12
CA HIS A 82 -6.73 -10.59 -3.14
C HIS A 82 -5.59 -9.63 -3.44
N ILE A 83 -4.90 -9.86 -4.55
CA ILE A 83 -3.80 -9.02 -5.03
C ILE A 83 -4.13 -8.50 -6.41
N VAL A 84 -3.96 -7.21 -6.62
CA VAL A 84 -4.09 -6.51 -7.89
C VAL A 84 -2.72 -5.96 -8.25
N GLN A 85 -2.21 -6.34 -9.41
CA GLN A 85 -1.00 -5.75 -9.98
C GLN A 85 -1.40 -4.51 -10.78
N ALA A 86 -0.84 -3.36 -10.43
CA ALA A 86 -1.03 -2.12 -11.16
C ALA A 86 0.25 -1.75 -11.91
N SER A 87 0.08 -1.22 -13.12
CA SER A 87 1.17 -0.78 -13.99
C SER A 87 1.86 0.50 -13.49
N SER A 88 1.23 1.24 -12.59
CA SER A 88 1.76 2.46 -11.99
C SER A 88 1.17 2.73 -10.60
N VAL A 89 1.84 3.60 -9.84
CA VAL A 89 1.31 4.10 -8.56
C VAL A 89 -0.03 4.80 -8.76
N ALA A 90 -0.16 5.60 -9.83
CA ALA A 90 -1.39 6.31 -10.14
C ALA A 90 -2.57 5.36 -10.41
N GLU A 91 -2.34 4.30 -11.18
CA GLU A 91 -3.36 3.27 -11.43
C GLU A 91 -3.76 2.57 -10.12
N ALA A 92 -2.78 2.15 -9.31
CA ALA A 92 -3.04 1.49 -8.02
C ALA A 92 -3.94 2.35 -7.12
N VAL A 93 -3.61 3.64 -7.00
CA VAL A 93 -4.37 4.61 -6.19
C VAL A 93 -5.79 4.79 -6.73
N ARG A 94 -5.97 5.00 -8.04
CA ARG A 94 -7.29 5.20 -8.64
C ARG A 94 -8.18 3.97 -8.50
N GLN A 95 -7.65 2.77 -8.77
CA GLN A 95 -8.42 1.53 -8.62
C GLN A 95 -8.82 1.29 -7.16
N ALA A 96 -7.91 1.53 -6.21
CA ALA A 96 -8.22 1.38 -4.79
C ALA A 96 -9.23 2.44 -4.29
N TRP A 97 -9.13 3.67 -4.78
CA TRP A 97 -10.06 4.77 -4.47
C TRP A 97 -11.48 4.49 -4.96
N GLN A 98 -11.62 3.98 -6.19
CA GLN A 98 -12.91 3.69 -6.81
C GLN A 98 -13.75 2.67 -6.02
N LEU A 99 -13.13 1.85 -5.16
CA LEU A 99 -13.86 0.92 -4.29
C LEU A 99 -14.66 1.62 -3.18
N GLY A 100 -14.36 2.89 -2.85
CA GLY A 100 -15.09 3.65 -1.83
C GLY A 100 -14.95 3.11 -0.39
N GLU A 101 -14.00 2.19 -0.17
CA GLU A 101 -13.71 1.58 1.13
C GLU A 101 -12.44 2.20 1.76
N ALA A 102 -12.05 1.76 2.97
CA ALA A 102 -10.88 2.28 3.67
C ALA A 102 -9.58 2.05 2.88
N LEU A 103 -8.89 3.13 2.49
CA LEU A 103 -7.64 3.11 1.71
C LEU A 103 -6.42 3.44 2.56
N LEU A 104 -5.38 2.62 2.48
CA LEU A 104 -4.04 2.84 3.05
C LEU A 104 -3.00 2.86 1.92
N ILE A 105 -2.15 3.89 1.87
CA ILE A 105 -1.03 3.98 0.93
C ILE A 105 0.27 4.01 1.74
N VAL A 106 1.15 3.02 1.56
CA VAL A 106 2.36 2.84 2.38
C VAL A 106 3.44 2.04 1.65
N GLY A 107 4.71 2.20 2.02
CA GLY A 107 5.80 1.31 1.59
C GLY A 107 7.06 2.03 1.10
N SER A 108 6.97 3.30 0.73
CA SER A 108 8.11 4.10 0.25
C SER A 108 7.80 5.60 0.23
N PHE A 109 8.81 6.43 0.41
CA PHE A 109 8.71 7.87 0.13
C PHE A 109 8.44 8.16 -1.34
N TYR A 110 9.03 7.39 -2.26
CA TYR A 110 8.80 7.54 -3.71
C TYR A 110 7.35 7.21 -4.08
N LEU A 111 6.80 6.15 -3.47
CA LEU A 111 5.39 5.79 -3.62
C LEU A 111 4.48 6.96 -3.22
N LEU A 112 4.72 7.57 -2.06
CA LEU A 112 3.90 8.69 -1.60
C LEU A 112 4.09 9.94 -2.46
N GLY A 113 5.31 10.20 -2.93
CA GLY A 113 5.60 11.29 -3.87
C GLY A 113 4.79 11.18 -5.16
N GLU A 114 4.64 9.97 -5.70
CA GLU A 114 3.82 9.70 -6.90
C GLU A 114 2.32 9.65 -6.60
N ALA A 115 1.93 9.17 -5.42
CA ALA A 115 0.53 9.02 -5.04
C ALA A 115 -0.15 10.35 -4.68
N LEU A 116 0.58 11.28 -4.05
CA LEU A 116 0.02 12.54 -3.54
C LEU A 116 -0.68 13.38 -4.61
N PRO A 117 -0.10 13.66 -5.80
CA PRO A 117 -0.78 14.41 -6.85
C PRO A 117 -2.10 13.76 -7.30
N VAL A 118 -2.12 12.43 -7.38
CA VAL A 118 -3.30 11.64 -7.79
C VAL A 118 -4.39 11.71 -6.71
N VAL A 119 -3.99 11.62 -5.44
CA VAL A 119 -4.89 11.79 -4.29
C VAL A 119 -5.50 13.19 -4.27
N GLU A 120 -4.71 14.23 -4.48
CA GLU A 120 -5.20 15.62 -4.53
C GLU A 120 -6.23 15.83 -5.66
N GLU A 121 -5.97 15.27 -6.84
CA GLU A 121 -6.89 15.29 -7.98
C GLU A 121 -8.22 14.61 -7.62
N LEU A 122 -8.17 13.39 -7.07
CA LEU A 122 -9.36 12.62 -6.71
C LEU A 122 -10.21 13.31 -5.63
N CYS A 123 -9.56 13.90 -4.62
CA CYS A 123 -10.25 14.66 -3.57
C CYS A 123 -10.96 15.91 -4.12
N ARG A 124 -10.36 16.61 -5.11
CA ARG A 124 -10.99 17.77 -5.77
C ARG A 124 -12.16 17.35 -6.66
N GLY A 125 -12.05 16.23 -7.36
CA GLY A 125 -13.09 15.72 -8.25
C GLY A 125 -14.29 15.06 -7.56
N SER A 126 -14.17 14.69 -6.28
CA SER A 126 -15.24 14.03 -5.51
C SER A 126 -16.25 15.02 -4.89
N GLY A 127 -16.10 16.32 -5.15
CA GLY A 127 -16.93 17.40 -4.61
C GLY A 127 -17.95 18.00 -5.60
N GLN A 128 -18.30 17.29 -6.68
CA GLN A 128 -19.27 17.73 -7.68
C GLN A 128 -20.38 16.71 -7.89
#